data_AF-A0A535LGU3-F1
#
_entry.id   AF-A0A535LGU3-F1
#
_cell.length_a   1.000
_cell.length_b   1.000
_cell.length_c   1.000
_cell.angle_alpha   90.00
_cell.angle_beta   90.00
_cell.angle_gamma   90.00
#
_symmetry.space_group_name_H-M   'P 1'
#
loop_
_entity.id
_entity.type
_entity.pdbx_description
1 polymer ?
#
loop_
_entity_poly.entity_id
_entity_poly.type
_entity_poly.pdbx_seq_one_letter_code
_entity_poly.pdbx_strand_id
1 'polypeptide(L)'
;MGPEVERPEESGIAGASAQREYEARRSRRRERVRGRLGNVLGDVVLAVTNEPQSTRAWAQGAAGEAKLAVALVGVPNVMVLHDRRVPKTRGNIDHLLIAPAGIFVVDAKNYRGRIELRNLGFFKADKHLFVGRRDCSKLAENM
;
A
#
# COMPACT_ATOMS: atom_id res chain seq x y z
N MET A 1 -4.19 34.80 -8.71
CA MET A 1 -3.70 33.60 -9.41
C MET A 1 -4.21 32.43 -8.60
N GLY A 2 -5.31 31.81 -9.04
CA GLY A 2 -5.97 30.73 -8.27
C GLY A 2 -5.08 29.50 -8.17
N PRO A 3 -5.30 28.60 -7.18
CA PRO A 3 -4.55 27.36 -7.14
C PRO A 3 -4.88 26.57 -8.41
N GLU A 4 -3.86 26.37 -9.23
CA GLU A 4 -3.90 25.48 -10.36
C GLU A 4 -4.23 24.09 -9.82
N VAL A 5 -5.44 23.62 -10.10
CA VAL A 5 -5.90 22.29 -9.70
C VAL A 5 -5.02 21.30 -10.45
N GLU A 6 -4.07 20.73 -9.73
CA GLU A 6 -2.99 19.92 -10.27
C GLU A 6 -3.54 18.71 -11.04
N ARG A 7 -3.01 18.47 -12.24
CA ARG A 7 -3.51 17.42 -13.13
C ARG A 7 -3.23 16.04 -12.51
N PRO A 8 -4.23 15.15 -12.38
CA PRO A 8 -4.06 13.80 -11.82
C PRO A 8 -2.92 12.98 -12.45
N GLU A 9 -2.57 13.31 -13.69
CA GLU A 9 -1.56 12.64 -14.51
C GLU A 9 -0.13 12.82 -13.97
N GLU A 10 0.16 13.97 -13.36
CA GLU A 10 1.49 14.30 -12.81
C GLU A 10 1.66 13.74 -11.39
N SER A 11 0.59 13.79 -10.61
CA SER A 11 0.52 13.22 -9.26
C SER A 11 0.65 11.69 -9.27
N GLY A 12 0.11 11.02 -10.29
CA GLY A 12 0.10 9.56 -10.39
C GLY A 12 -1.05 8.92 -9.60
N ILE A 13 -1.09 7.58 -9.62
CA ILE A 13 -2.19 6.81 -9.00
C ILE A 13 -1.64 6.00 -7.83
N ALA A 14 -2.19 6.24 -6.64
CA ALA A 14 -1.87 5.49 -5.43
C ALA A 14 -2.13 4.00 -5.59
N GLY A 15 -1.18 3.15 -5.18
CA GLY A 15 -1.28 1.70 -5.26
C GLY A 15 -1.18 1.14 -6.67
N ALA A 16 -0.89 1.94 -7.70
CA ALA A 16 -0.95 1.46 -9.08
C ALA A 16 0.06 0.34 -9.37
N SER A 17 1.27 0.42 -8.84
CA SER A 17 2.27 -0.66 -8.94
C SER A 17 1.81 -1.94 -8.22
N ALA A 18 1.31 -1.82 -7.00
CA ALA A 18 0.79 -2.95 -6.23
C ALA A 18 -0.41 -3.60 -6.94
N GLN A 19 -1.30 -2.80 -7.53
CA GLN A 19 -2.45 -3.28 -8.29
C GLN A 19 -2.02 -4.02 -9.57
N ARG A 20 -1.09 -3.44 -10.36
CA ARG A 20 -0.53 -4.12 -11.55
C ARG A 20 0.10 -5.46 -11.20
N GLU A 21 0.81 -5.51 -10.09
CA GLU A 21 1.49 -6.71 -9.63
C GLU A 21 0.49 -7.78 -9.12
N TYR A 22 -0.59 -7.36 -8.47
CA TYR A 22 -1.73 -8.22 -8.13
C TYR A 22 -2.35 -8.85 -9.39
N GLU A 23 -2.67 -8.03 -10.38
CA GLU A 23 -3.27 -8.45 -11.65
C GLU A 23 -2.35 -9.42 -12.42
N ALA A 24 -1.06 -9.10 -12.49
CA ALA A 24 -0.07 -9.97 -13.13
C ALA A 24 0.03 -11.34 -12.45
N ARG A 25 0.04 -11.40 -11.11
CA ARG A 25 0.04 -12.66 -10.36
C ARG A 25 -1.25 -13.45 -10.58
N ARG A 26 -2.38 -12.77 -10.61
CA ARG A 26 -3.69 -13.37 -10.86
C ARG A 26 -3.78 -13.97 -12.27
N SER A 27 -3.31 -13.26 -13.29
CA SER A 27 -3.28 -13.75 -14.68
C SER A 27 -2.40 -14.98 -14.82
N ARG A 28 -1.16 -14.92 -14.31
CA ARG A 28 -0.22 -16.06 -14.34
C ARG A 28 -0.79 -17.30 -13.64
N ARG A 29 -1.51 -17.11 -12.51
CA ARG A 29 -2.20 -18.22 -11.84
C ARG A 29 -3.31 -18.79 -12.72
N ARG A 30 -4.12 -17.94 -13.34
CA ARG A 30 -5.22 -18.36 -14.22
C ARG A 30 -4.72 -19.13 -15.43
N GLU A 31 -3.70 -18.62 -16.11
CA GLU A 31 -3.03 -19.28 -17.24
C GLU A 31 -2.47 -20.65 -16.85
N ARG A 32 -1.79 -20.74 -15.70
CA ARG A 32 -1.24 -22.01 -15.20
C ARG A 32 -2.31 -23.05 -14.91
N VAL A 33 -3.43 -22.64 -14.30
CA VAL A 33 -4.53 -23.56 -13.96
C VAL A 33 -5.26 -24.01 -15.23
N ARG A 34 -5.58 -23.07 -16.13
CA ARG A 34 -6.20 -23.39 -17.43
C ARG A 34 -5.32 -24.26 -18.32
N GLY A 35 -4.01 -24.02 -18.34
CA GLY A 35 -3.06 -24.85 -19.09
C GLY A 35 -2.94 -26.28 -18.57
N ARG A 36 -3.29 -26.54 -17.30
CA ARG A 36 -3.27 -27.88 -16.69
C ARG A 36 -4.60 -28.62 -16.76
N LEU A 37 -5.72 -27.90 -16.64
CA LEU A 37 -7.06 -28.49 -16.48
C LEU A 37 -8.00 -28.18 -17.64
N GLY A 38 -7.57 -27.41 -18.64
CA GLY A 38 -8.44 -26.84 -19.65
C GLY A 38 -9.25 -25.63 -19.14
N ASN A 39 -9.87 -24.89 -20.06
CA ASN A 39 -10.50 -23.61 -19.74
C ASN A 39 -11.68 -23.74 -18.77
N VAL A 40 -12.59 -24.68 -19.02
CA VAL A 40 -13.84 -24.83 -18.25
C VAL A 40 -13.57 -25.34 -16.83
N LEU A 41 -12.88 -26.47 -16.68
CA LEU A 41 -12.54 -27.01 -15.37
C LEU A 41 -11.58 -26.09 -14.61
N GLY A 42 -10.65 -25.44 -15.31
CA GLY A 42 -9.76 -24.47 -14.71
C GLY A 42 -10.49 -23.28 -14.10
N ASP A 43 -11.50 -22.74 -14.79
CA ASP A 43 -12.32 -21.63 -14.25
C ASP A 43 -13.15 -22.07 -13.03
N VAL A 44 -13.72 -23.28 -13.04
CA VAL A 44 -14.42 -23.83 -11.87
C VAL A 44 -13.47 -23.95 -10.67
N VAL A 45 -12.28 -24.51 -10.86
CA VAL A 45 -11.27 -24.62 -9.80
C VAL A 45 -10.86 -23.25 -9.26
N LEU A 46 -10.67 -22.26 -10.14
CA LEU A 46 -10.33 -20.91 -9.71
C LEU A 46 -11.45 -20.23 -8.92
N ALA A 47 -12.72 -20.52 -9.24
CA ALA A 47 -13.86 -19.96 -8.52
C ALA A 47 -14.01 -20.51 -7.09
N VAL A 48 -13.61 -21.78 -6.86
CA VAL A 48 -13.73 -22.44 -5.55
C VAL A 48 -12.45 -22.39 -4.72
N THR A 49 -11.33 -21.93 -5.30
CA THR A 49 -10.05 -21.84 -4.60
C THR A 49 -9.70 -20.41 -4.23
N ASN A 50 -9.28 -20.20 -2.99
CA ASN A 50 -8.83 -18.88 -2.55
C ASN A 50 -7.54 -18.45 -3.26
N GLU A 51 -7.42 -17.15 -3.52
CA GLU A 51 -6.17 -16.53 -3.96
C GLU A 51 -5.08 -16.72 -2.90
N PRO A 52 -3.80 -16.92 -3.29
CA PRO A 52 -2.73 -17.12 -2.33
C PRO A 52 -2.59 -15.85 -1.49
N GLN A 53 -2.28 -16.00 -0.20
CA GLN A 53 -2.10 -14.86 0.71
C GLN A 53 -1.10 -13.84 0.16
N SER A 54 -0.01 -14.30 -0.47
CA SER A 54 1.01 -13.45 -1.09
C SER A 54 0.47 -12.60 -2.25
N THR A 55 -0.61 -13.01 -2.91
CA THR A 55 -1.27 -12.23 -3.97
C THR A 55 -2.30 -11.27 -3.35
N ARG A 56 -3.10 -11.75 -2.40
CA ARG A 56 -4.08 -10.93 -1.68
C ARG A 56 -3.42 -9.76 -0.94
N ALA A 57 -2.20 -9.95 -0.43
CA ALA A 57 -1.43 -8.90 0.22
C ALA A 57 -1.18 -7.68 -0.70
N TRP A 58 -0.96 -7.90 -2.00
CA TRP A 58 -0.79 -6.80 -2.97
C TRP A 58 -2.07 -6.00 -3.16
N ALA A 59 -3.22 -6.67 -3.31
CA ALA A 59 -4.51 -6.00 -3.38
C ALA A 59 -4.83 -5.23 -2.09
N GLN A 60 -4.52 -5.81 -0.93
CA GLN A 60 -4.70 -5.14 0.36
C GLN A 60 -3.80 -3.90 0.50
N GLY A 61 -2.55 -3.97 0.01
CA GLY A 61 -1.62 -2.84 -0.05
C GLY A 61 -2.15 -1.71 -0.93
N ALA A 62 -2.51 -2.03 -2.18
CA ALA A 62 -3.08 -1.08 -3.12
C ALA A 62 -4.34 -0.37 -2.56
N ALA A 63 -5.22 -1.13 -1.90
CA ALA A 63 -6.40 -0.56 -1.23
C ALA A 63 -6.04 0.37 -0.07
N GLY A 64 -4.93 0.10 0.63
CA GLY A 64 -4.39 0.96 1.68
C GLY A 64 -3.91 2.30 1.16
N GLU A 65 -3.06 2.26 0.14
CA GLU A 65 -2.54 3.44 -0.54
C GLU A 65 -3.67 4.29 -1.13
N ALA A 66 -4.64 3.66 -1.82
CA ALA A 66 -5.79 4.37 -2.38
C ALA A 66 -6.63 5.08 -1.29
N LYS A 67 -6.83 4.43 -0.14
CA LYS A 67 -7.55 5.03 0.99
C LYS A 67 -6.81 6.24 1.55
N LEU A 68 -5.48 6.17 1.67
CA LEU A 68 -4.68 7.28 2.15
C LEU A 68 -4.69 8.44 1.15
N ALA A 69 -4.58 8.16 -0.15
CA ALA A 69 -4.69 9.18 -1.19
C ALA A 69 -6.01 9.95 -1.12
N VAL A 70 -7.14 9.26 -0.96
CA VAL A 70 -8.45 9.91 -0.76
C VAL A 70 -8.46 10.82 0.47
N ALA A 71 -7.85 10.39 1.58
CA ALA A 71 -7.77 11.21 2.78
C ALA A 71 -6.90 12.46 2.59
N LEU A 72 -5.84 12.38 1.76
CA LEU A 72 -4.93 13.49 1.50
C LEU A 72 -5.54 14.59 0.61
N VAL A 73 -6.58 14.28 -0.20
CA VAL A 73 -7.31 15.28 -1.00
C VAL A 73 -7.86 16.42 -0.14
N GLY A 74 -8.21 16.14 1.12
CA GLY A 74 -8.75 17.13 2.05
C GLY A 74 -7.70 18.01 2.74
N VAL A 75 -6.40 17.80 2.49
CA VAL A 75 -5.33 18.51 3.20
C VAL A 75 -4.92 19.75 2.41
N PRO A 76 -5.14 20.97 2.95
CA PRO A 76 -4.84 22.20 2.22
C PRO A 76 -3.33 22.43 2.11
N ASN A 77 -2.91 23.07 1.02
CA ASN A 77 -1.51 23.43 0.75
C ASN A 77 -0.55 22.23 0.74
N VAL A 78 -1.03 21.05 0.34
CA VAL A 78 -0.19 19.86 0.16
C VAL A 78 -0.35 19.35 -1.26
N MET A 79 0.76 19.28 -1.98
CA MET A 79 0.90 18.57 -3.25
C MET A 79 1.32 17.13 -2.94
N VAL A 80 0.71 16.16 -3.62
CA VAL A 80 0.96 14.74 -3.37
C VAL A 80 1.38 14.06 -4.66
N LEU A 81 2.48 13.31 -4.63
CA LEU A 81 2.92 12.45 -5.74
C LEU A 81 2.88 10.99 -5.27
N HIS A 82 2.12 10.16 -5.97
CA HIS A 82 1.88 8.76 -5.62
C HIS A 82 2.72 7.78 -6.43
N ASP A 83 3.09 6.62 -5.87
CA ASP A 83 3.74 5.50 -6.56
C ASP A 83 4.99 5.91 -7.37
N ARG A 84 5.93 6.62 -6.71
CA ARG A 84 7.16 7.13 -7.35
C ARG A 84 8.27 6.08 -7.29
N ARG A 85 8.92 5.80 -8.42
CA ARG A 85 10.05 4.86 -8.46
C ARG A 85 11.29 5.47 -7.81
N VAL A 86 12.03 4.68 -7.04
CA VAL A 86 13.32 5.09 -6.49
C VAL A 86 14.43 4.73 -7.50
N PRO A 87 15.20 5.71 -8.00
CA PRO A 87 16.28 5.45 -8.96
C PRO A 87 17.25 4.38 -8.46
N LYS A 88 17.73 3.54 -9.38
CA LYS A 88 18.69 2.45 -9.10
C LYS A 88 18.19 1.35 -8.16
N THR A 89 16.92 1.34 -7.79
CA THR A 89 16.32 0.27 -7.00
C THR A 89 15.08 -0.31 -7.68
N ARG A 90 14.54 -1.39 -7.11
CA ARG A 90 13.24 -1.96 -7.50
C ARG A 90 12.09 -1.44 -6.63
N GLY A 91 12.39 -0.56 -5.67
CA GLY A 91 11.42 -0.04 -4.72
C GLY A 91 10.70 1.19 -5.25
N ASN A 92 9.50 1.40 -4.70
CA ASN A 92 8.71 2.60 -4.93
C ASN A 92 8.48 3.32 -3.60
N ILE A 93 8.19 4.61 -3.69
CA ILE A 93 7.67 5.45 -2.63
C ILE A 93 6.16 5.52 -2.84
N ASP A 94 5.39 5.14 -1.82
CA ASP A 94 3.94 5.15 -1.88
C ASP A 94 3.43 6.58 -2.12
N HIS A 95 3.84 7.53 -1.26
CA HIS A 95 3.45 8.94 -1.37
C HIS A 95 4.60 9.90 -1.00
N LEU A 96 4.82 10.90 -1.84
CA LEU A 96 5.61 12.09 -1.53
C LEU A 96 4.67 13.27 -1.34
N LEU A 97 4.73 13.91 -0.18
CA LEU A 97 3.95 15.10 0.13
C LEU A 97 4.89 16.31 0.11
N ILE A 98 4.50 17.35 -0.63
CA ILE A 98 5.21 18.63 -0.71
C ILE A 98 4.31 19.66 -0.05
N ALA A 99 4.77 20.20 1.09
CA ALA A 99 4.02 21.12 1.93
C ALA A 99 4.89 22.31 2.36
N PRO A 100 4.32 23.42 2.88
CA PRO A 100 5.09 24.54 3.40
C PRO A 100 6.12 24.16 4.48
N ALA A 101 5.83 23.11 5.26
CA ALA A 101 6.73 22.60 6.29
C ALA A 101 7.89 21.75 5.75
N GLY A 102 7.86 21.37 4.46
CA GLY A 102 8.88 20.54 3.82
C GLY A 102 8.32 19.41 2.96
N ILE A 103 9.20 18.48 2.61
CA ILE A 103 8.87 17.27 1.84
C ILE A 103 8.81 16.07 2.78
N PHE A 104 7.74 15.30 2.69
CA PHE A 104 7.51 14.11 3.51
C PHE A 104 7.39 12.87 2.63
N VAL A 105 8.11 11.81 3.02
CA VAL A 105 7.96 10.47 2.45
C VAL A 105 6.97 9.72 3.34
N VAL A 106 5.88 9.24 2.76
CA VAL A 106 4.80 8.58 3.51
C VAL A 106 4.55 7.20 2.91
N ASP A 107 4.75 6.17 3.74
CA ASP A 107 4.42 4.78 3.44
C ASP A 107 3.04 4.42 4.00
N ALA A 108 2.23 3.69 3.22
CA ALA A 108 0.86 3.36 3.57
C ALA A 108 0.75 1.91 4.05
N LYS A 109 0.40 1.72 5.33
CA LYS A 109 0.18 0.38 5.91
C LYS A 109 -1.27 0.12 6.27
N ASN A 110 -1.90 -0.83 5.56
CA ASN A 110 -3.31 -1.19 5.75
C ASN A 110 -3.50 -2.30 6.80
N TYR A 111 -3.48 -1.92 8.08
CA TYR A 111 -3.74 -2.83 9.20
C TYR A 111 -5.16 -2.66 9.77
N ARG A 112 -5.67 -3.76 10.35
CA ARG A 112 -6.92 -3.77 11.13
C ARG A 112 -6.62 -3.87 12.62
N GLY A 113 -7.32 -3.05 13.40
CA GLY A 113 -7.21 -3.00 14.85
C GLY A 113 -6.91 -1.58 15.35
N ARG A 114 -7.06 -1.35 16.65
CA ARG A 114 -6.69 -0.08 17.29
C ARG A 114 -5.17 0.09 17.22
N ILE A 115 -4.71 1.24 16.74
CA ILE A 115 -3.29 1.61 16.72
C ILE A 115 -2.98 2.30 18.05
N GLU A 116 -1.96 1.83 18.74
CA GLU A 116 -1.54 2.36 20.04
C GLU A 116 -0.02 2.42 20.13
N LEU A 117 0.52 3.56 20.58
CA LEU A 117 1.89 3.64 21.06
C LEU A 117 1.89 3.40 22.57
N ARG A 118 2.60 2.38 23.03
CA ARG A 118 2.73 2.05 24.45
C ARG A 118 4.17 2.28 24.90
N ASN A 119 4.36 2.94 26.03
CA ASN A 119 5.68 3.02 26.67
C ASN A 119 5.80 1.88 27.69
N LEU A 120 6.69 0.93 27.45
CA LEU A 120 6.90 -0.25 28.30
C LEU A 120 8.11 -0.10 29.23
N GLY A 121 8.85 1.00 29.13
CA GLY A 121 10.08 1.21 29.89
C GLY A 121 9.84 1.89 31.25
N PHE A 122 10.56 1.43 32.27
CA PHE A 122 10.45 1.94 33.64
C PHE A 122 11.36 3.15 33.91
N PHE A 123 12.58 3.17 33.36
CA PHE A 123 13.57 4.23 33.59
C PHE A 123 13.94 5.02 32.33
N LYS A 124 13.72 4.44 31.14
CA LYS A 124 13.91 5.07 29.84
C LYS A 124 12.66 4.82 29.00
N ALA A 125 12.32 5.76 28.12
CA ALA A 125 11.21 5.58 27.20
C ALA A 125 11.50 4.40 26.25
N ASP A 126 10.60 3.42 26.24
CA ASP A 126 10.63 2.25 25.37
C ASP A 126 9.29 2.16 24.64
N LYS A 127 9.21 2.81 23.48
CA LYS A 127 7.95 3.02 22.75
C LYS A 127 7.73 1.85 21.79
N HIS A 128 6.66 1.11 22.02
CA HIS A 128 6.21 0.01 21.18
C HIS A 128 4.96 0.38 20.39
N LEU A 129 4.93 0.02 19.11
CA LEU A 129 3.76 0.18 18.25
C LEU A 129 2.89 -1.08 18.34
N PHE A 130 1.67 -0.96 18.82
CA PHE A 130 0.69 -2.03 18.86
C PHE A 130 -0.42 -1.81 17.84
N VAL A 131 -0.83 -2.91 17.19
CA VAL A 131 -2.03 -2.98 16.35
C VAL A 131 -2.96 -4.05 16.91
N GLY A 132 -3.99 -3.60 17.62
CA GLY A 132 -4.84 -4.46 18.45
C GLY A 132 -4.02 -5.07 19.58
N ARG A 133 -3.86 -6.39 19.57
CA ARG A 133 -3.04 -7.13 20.55
C ARG A 133 -1.63 -7.46 20.06
N ARG A 134 -1.30 -7.15 18.80
CA ARG A 134 -0.02 -7.51 18.19
C ARG A 134 0.99 -6.40 18.37
N ASP A 135 2.19 -6.76 18.83
CA ASP A 135 3.36 -5.87 18.75
C ASP A 135 3.82 -5.79 17.29
N CYS A 136 3.92 -4.58 16.79
CA CYS A 136 4.28 -4.22 15.43
C CYS A 136 5.43 -3.20 15.40
N SER A 137 6.22 -3.11 16.48
CA SER A 137 7.32 -2.14 16.62
C SER A 137 8.37 -2.27 15.51
N LYS A 138 8.62 -3.49 15.02
CA LYS A 138 9.46 -3.75 13.86
C LYS A 138 9.01 -3.02 12.59
N LEU A 139 7.73 -2.65 12.46
CA LEU A 139 7.28 -1.86 11.32
C LEU A 139 7.81 -0.44 11.37
N ALA A 140 7.91 0.15 12.57
CA ALA A 140 8.40 1.51 12.74
C ALA A 140 9.94 1.59 12.68
N GLU A 141 10.64 0.53 13.09
CA GLU A 141 12.11 0.46 13.03
C GLU A 141 12.67 0.33 11.61
N ASN A 142 11.88 -0.21 10.68
CA ASN A 142 12.30 -0.46 9.29
C ASN A 142 11.80 0.61 8.30
N MET A 143 11.39 1.78 8.80
CA MET A 143 10.98 2.94 8.00
C MET A 143 12.10 3.94 7.81
#